data_AF-A0A0F2P611-F1
#
_entry.id   AF-A0A0F2P611-F1
#
_cell.length_a   1.000
_cell.length_b   1.000
_cell.length_c   1.000
_cell.angle_alpha   90.00
_cell.angle_beta   90.00
_cell.angle_gamma   90.00
#
_symmetry.space_group_name_H-M   'P 1'
#
loop_
_entity.id
_entity.type
_entity.pdbx_description
1 polymer ?
#
loop_
_entity_poly.entity_id
_entity_poly.type
_entity_poly.pdbx_seq_one_letter_code
_entity_poly.pdbx_strand_id
1 'polypeptide(L)'
;MHNAVESVMSLPASDPAKQALLETILEAAADKLGDITPATLALYYSRYPQARQLFVEHGCGYTRRLELEMVDSALYCLMIWFERPLEVEIIYADAVPHHELLNIPAAFFAGLQAALVDVIAGTVAETDSNARAFLAQLKNQLTALIESYSTRASGPL
;
A
#
# COMPACT_ATOMS: atom_id res chain seq x y z
N MET A 1 -33.22 6.72 17.61
CA MET A 1 -33.01 7.17 16.22
C MET A 1 -31.51 7.32 16.00
N HIS A 2 -30.86 6.26 15.54
CA HIS A 2 -29.45 6.28 15.11
C HIS A 2 -29.48 6.48 13.59
N ASN A 3 -29.03 7.64 13.10
CA ASN A 3 -28.95 7.95 11.68
C ASN A 3 -27.48 7.89 11.24
N ALA A 4 -27.21 6.93 10.35
CA ALA A 4 -26.32 6.94 9.19
C ALA A 4 -25.04 7.79 9.21
N VAL A 5 -23.89 7.11 9.35
CA VAL A 5 -22.62 7.24 8.59
C VAL A 5 -21.92 5.87 8.85
N GLU A 6 -21.34 5.09 7.95
CA GLU A 6 -20.39 5.36 6.87
C GLU A 6 -20.47 4.26 5.80
N SER A 7 -20.13 4.62 4.56
CA SER A 7 -19.90 3.69 3.45
C SER A 7 -18.93 2.60 3.89
N VAL A 8 -19.43 1.39 4.13
CA VAL A 8 -18.60 0.18 4.15
C VAL A 8 -17.86 0.19 2.83
N MET A 9 -16.54 0.39 2.85
CA MET A 9 -15.74 0.17 1.66
C MET A 9 -15.96 -1.26 1.22
N SER A 10 -16.77 -1.45 0.19
CA SER A 10 -16.98 -2.77 -0.39
C SER A 10 -15.64 -3.21 -0.97
N LEU A 11 -15.16 -4.37 -0.52
CA LEU A 11 -14.12 -5.08 -1.23
C LEU A 11 -14.47 -5.19 -2.71
N PRO A 12 -13.48 -5.15 -3.61
CA PRO A 12 -13.75 -5.34 -5.02
C PRO A 12 -14.32 -6.74 -5.22
N ALA A 13 -15.26 -6.85 -6.16
CA ALA A 13 -15.57 -8.15 -6.73
C ALA A 13 -14.33 -8.68 -7.47
N SER A 14 -14.22 -10.00 -7.59
CA SER A 14 -13.20 -10.58 -8.45
C SER A 14 -13.37 -10.08 -9.88
N ASP A 15 -12.29 -9.58 -10.47
CA ASP A 15 -12.29 -8.92 -11.78
C ASP A 15 -11.07 -9.38 -12.59
N PRO A 16 -11.19 -10.46 -13.36
CA PRO A 16 -10.07 -11.02 -14.14
C PRO A 16 -9.47 -10.04 -15.15
N ALA A 17 -10.27 -9.10 -15.67
CA ALA A 17 -9.79 -8.11 -16.63
C ALA A 17 -8.89 -7.07 -15.95
N LYS A 18 -9.27 -6.60 -14.76
CA LYS A 18 -8.42 -5.72 -13.96
C LYS A 18 -7.18 -6.43 -13.43
N GLN A 19 -7.30 -7.71 -13.06
CA GLN A 19 -6.17 -8.53 -12.67
C GLN A 19 -5.14 -8.64 -13.81
N ALA A 20 -5.57 -9.01 -15.02
CA ALA A 20 -4.68 -9.10 -16.17
C ALA A 20 -4.03 -7.76 -16.55
N LEU A 21 -4.77 -6.64 -16.40
CA LEU A 21 -4.21 -5.30 -16.59
C LEU A 21 -3.13 -4.99 -15.54
N LEU A 22 -3.38 -5.30 -14.26
CA LEU A 22 -2.40 -5.11 -13.20
C LEU A 22 -1.14 -5.95 -13.45
N GLU A 23 -1.29 -7.21 -13.82
CA GLU A 23 -0.18 -8.11 -14.16
C GLU A 23 0.67 -7.54 -15.29
N THR A 24 0.04 -7.08 -16.38
CA THR A 24 0.74 -6.44 -17.51
C THR A 24 1.56 -5.22 -17.06
N ILE A 25 0.99 -4.40 -16.17
CA ILE A 25 1.68 -3.22 -15.63
C ILE A 25 2.86 -3.64 -14.74
N LEU A 26 2.67 -4.66 -13.89
CA LEU A 26 3.69 -5.16 -12.98
C LEU A 26 4.86 -5.80 -13.73
N GLU A 27 4.59 -6.57 -14.78
CA GLU A 27 5.62 -7.13 -15.68
C GLU A 27 6.43 -6.02 -16.33
N ALA A 28 5.76 -5.00 -16.90
CA ALA A 28 6.43 -3.86 -17.51
C ALA A 28 7.24 -3.03 -16.48
N ALA A 29 6.77 -2.93 -15.24
CA ALA A 29 7.49 -2.27 -14.17
C ALA A 29 8.74 -3.07 -13.76
N ALA A 30 8.64 -4.39 -13.67
CA ALA A 30 9.75 -5.29 -13.37
C ALA A 30 10.83 -5.23 -14.46
N ASP A 31 10.45 -5.21 -15.74
CA ASP A 31 11.38 -5.06 -16.86
C ASP A 31 12.18 -3.75 -16.80
N LYS A 32 11.57 -2.67 -16.30
CA LYS A 32 12.18 -1.33 -16.23
C LYS A 32 12.99 -1.10 -14.96
N LEU A 33 12.51 -1.58 -13.82
CA LEU A 33 13.07 -1.26 -12.50
C LEU A 33 13.88 -2.41 -11.89
N GLY A 34 13.59 -3.66 -12.27
CA GLY A 34 14.06 -4.82 -11.54
C GLY A 34 13.49 -4.85 -10.12
N ASP A 35 14.36 -4.85 -9.12
CA ASP A 35 13.96 -4.74 -7.71
C ASP A 35 13.36 -3.35 -7.44
N ILE A 36 12.07 -3.31 -7.11
CA ILE A 36 11.34 -2.08 -6.82
C ILE A 36 11.67 -1.50 -5.43
N THR A 37 12.26 -2.30 -4.54
CA THR A 37 12.46 -1.94 -3.13
C THR A 37 13.24 -0.64 -2.93
N PRO A 38 14.41 -0.42 -3.59
CA PRO A 38 15.17 0.82 -3.40
C PRO A 38 14.37 2.05 -3.84
N ALA A 39 13.62 1.97 -4.94
CA ALA A 39 12.81 3.07 -5.44
C ALA A 39 11.62 3.37 -4.51
N THR A 40 10.92 2.33 -4.04
CA THR A 40 9.80 2.46 -3.09
C THR A 40 10.26 3.11 -1.79
N LEU A 41 11.35 2.61 -1.18
CA LEU A 41 11.86 3.17 0.07
C LEU A 41 12.39 4.60 -0.10
N ALA A 42 13.03 4.91 -1.22
CA ALA A 42 13.49 6.27 -1.51
C ALA A 42 12.30 7.25 -1.56
N LEU A 43 11.24 6.91 -2.30
CA LEU A 43 10.03 7.72 -2.38
C LEU A 43 9.32 7.80 -1.02
N TYR A 44 9.14 6.66 -0.37
CA TYR A 44 8.51 6.57 0.95
C TYR A 44 9.21 7.47 1.98
N TYR A 45 10.53 7.37 2.12
CA TYR A 45 11.28 8.17 3.08
C TYR A 45 11.40 9.65 2.71
N SER A 46 11.25 10.02 1.44
CA SER A 46 11.14 11.44 1.07
C SER A 46 9.83 12.07 1.58
N ARG A 47 8.75 11.27 1.66
CA ARG A 47 7.44 11.69 2.15
C ARG A 47 7.32 11.56 3.67
N TYR A 48 7.93 10.52 4.23
CA TYR A 48 7.87 10.17 5.66
C TYR A 48 9.29 9.99 6.22
N PRO A 49 10.08 11.08 6.36
CA PRO A 49 11.47 10.98 6.81
C PRO A 49 11.59 10.37 8.21
N GLN A 50 10.61 10.58 9.07
CA GLN A 50 10.55 10.02 10.43
C GLN A 50 10.44 8.48 10.44
N ALA A 51 9.87 7.87 9.38
CA ALA A 51 9.73 6.43 9.31
C ALA A 51 11.08 5.69 9.27
N ARG A 52 12.16 6.33 8.79
CA ARG A 52 13.51 5.73 8.79
C ARG A 52 13.92 5.29 10.19
N GLN A 53 13.67 6.13 11.18
CA GLN A 53 14.05 5.86 12.55
C GLN A 53 13.22 4.70 13.15
N LEU A 54 11.92 4.63 12.82
CA LEU A 54 11.05 3.52 13.25
C LEU A 54 11.50 2.17 12.67
N PHE A 55 11.95 2.14 11.41
CA PHE A 55 12.54 0.93 10.83
C PHE A 55 13.83 0.49 11.54
N VAL A 56 14.63 1.45 12.05
CA VAL A 56 15.81 1.13 12.89
C VAL A 56 15.38 0.55 14.23
N GLU A 57 14.44 1.19 14.90
CA GLU A 57 13.96 0.81 16.23
C GLU A 57 13.27 -0.56 16.23
N HIS A 58 12.33 -0.79 15.31
CA HIS A 58 11.59 -2.04 15.22
C HIS A 58 12.35 -3.14 14.48
N GLY A 59 13.37 -2.79 13.69
CA GLY A 59 14.21 -3.76 13.00
C GLY A 59 15.12 -4.56 13.92
N CYS A 60 15.38 -4.11 15.16
CA CYS A 60 16.21 -4.80 16.15
C CYS A 60 17.59 -5.24 15.60
N GLY A 61 18.24 -4.37 14.82
CA GLY A 61 19.52 -4.67 14.14
C GLY A 61 19.40 -5.27 12.73
N TYR A 62 18.17 -5.54 12.28
CA TYR A 62 17.85 -6.09 10.95
C TYR A 62 17.03 -5.13 10.09
N THR A 63 17.27 -3.82 10.21
CA THR A 63 16.53 -2.75 9.50
C THR A 63 16.32 -3.04 8.02
N ARG A 64 17.37 -3.44 7.30
CA ARG A 64 17.28 -3.72 5.86
C ARG A 64 16.33 -4.88 5.55
N ARG A 65 16.33 -5.90 6.41
CA ARG A 65 15.43 -7.05 6.27
C ARG A 65 13.99 -6.64 6.51
N LEU A 66 13.73 -5.86 7.57
CA LEU A 66 12.39 -5.34 7.86
C LEU A 66 11.87 -4.45 6.72
N GLU A 67 12.72 -3.58 6.16
CA GLU A 67 12.39 -2.77 4.98
C GLU A 67 11.94 -3.62 3.79
N LEU A 68 12.69 -4.70 3.49
CA LEU A 68 12.35 -5.64 2.42
C LEU A 68 11.01 -6.33 2.69
N GLU A 69 10.84 -6.90 3.89
CA GLU A 69 9.62 -7.61 4.28
C GLU A 69 8.37 -6.69 4.20
N MET A 70 8.50 -5.42 4.57
CA MET A 70 7.40 -4.46 4.49
C MET A 70 7.05 -4.07 3.03
N VAL A 71 8.05 -3.93 2.16
CA VAL A 71 7.80 -3.67 0.73
C VAL A 71 7.22 -4.90 0.05
N ASP A 72 7.72 -6.09 0.35
CA ASP A 72 7.21 -7.37 -0.17
C ASP A 72 5.74 -7.57 0.23
N SER A 73 5.40 -7.28 1.48
CA SER A 73 4.01 -7.36 1.96
C SER A 73 3.09 -6.37 1.23
N ALA A 74 3.54 -5.13 1.01
CA ALA A 74 2.77 -4.13 0.26
C ALA A 74 2.58 -4.51 -1.22
N LEU A 75 3.62 -5.06 -1.85
CA LEU A 75 3.56 -5.55 -3.23
C LEU A 75 2.64 -6.77 -3.33
N TYR A 76 2.73 -7.71 -2.40
CA TYR A 76 1.86 -8.87 -2.34
C TYR A 76 0.38 -8.46 -2.29
N CYS A 77 0.01 -7.57 -1.36
CA CYS A 77 -1.37 -7.09 -1.23
C CYS A 77 -1.88 -6.42 -2.51
N LEU A 78 -1.01 -5.69 -3.22
CA LEU A 78 -1.34 -5.12 -4.53
C LEU A 78 -1.61 -6.22 -5.56
N MET A 79 -0.70 -7.19 -5.69
CA MET A 79 -0.76 -8.25 -6.70
C MET A 79 -2.03 -9.10 -6.63
N ILE A 80 -2.52 -9.38 -5.42
CA ILE A 80 -3.66 -10.27 -5.20
C ILE A 80 -4.99 -9.54 -5.03
N TRP A 81 -5.04 -8.22 -5.17
CA TRP A 81 -6.19 -7.40 -4.79
C TRP A 81 -7.51 -7.81 -5.48
N PHE A 82 -7.47 -8.20 -6.75
CA PHE A 82 -8.67 -8.64 -7.48
C PHE A 82 -8.91 -10.15 -7.43
N GLU A 83 -7.93 -10.94 -6.98
CA GLU A 83 -8.07 -12.40 -6.87
C GLU A 83 -8.54 -12.80 -5.47
N ARG A 84 -7.96 -12.18 -4.43
CA ARG A 84 -8.12 -12.56 -3.03
C ARG A 84 -8.33 -11.32 -2.14
N PRO A 85 -9.31 -10.44 -2.42
CA PRO A 85 -9.50 -9.19 -1.67
C PRO A 85 -9.77 -9.40 -0.17
N LEU A 86 -10.44 -10.49 0.20
CA LEU A 86 -10.68 -10.84 1.61
C LEU A 86 -9.37 -11.18 2.35
N GLU A 87 -8.39 -11.76 1.67
CA GLU A 87 -7.09 -12.01 2.30
C GLU A 87 -6.34 -10.71 2.55
N VAL A 88 -6.36 -9.79 1.58
CA VAL A 88 -5.79 -8.44 1.74
C VAL A 88 -6.46 -7.71 2.90
N GLU A 89 -7.79 -7.81 3.00
CA GLU A 89 -8.56 -7.28 4.12
C GLU A 89 -8.06 -7.84 5.46
N ILE A 90 -7.95 -9.17 5.58
CA ILE A 90 -7.49 -9.83 6.80
C ILE A 90 -6.07 -9.41 7.16
N ILE A 91 -5.17 -9.29 6.18
CA ILE A 91 -3.80 -8.82 6.39
C ILE A 91 -3.80 -7.42 6.99
N TYR A 92 -4.57 -6.48 6.42
CA TYR A 92 -4.62 -5.11 6.94
C TYR A 92 -5.37 -5.00 8.28
N ALA A 93 -6.42 -5.78 8.48
CA ALA A 93 -7.16 -5.84 9.74
C ALA A 93 -6.29 -6.31 10.91
N ASP A 94 -5.31 -7.18 10.66
CA ASP A 94 -4.33 -7.63 11.66
C ASP A 94 -3.14 -6.67 11.78
N ALA A 95 -2.56 -6.28 10.64
CA ALA A 95 -1.33 -5.49 10.62
C ALA A 95 -1.53 -4.07 11.16
N VAL A 96 -2.60 -3.37 10.80
CA VAL A 96 -2.78 -1.95 11.14
C VAL A 96 -2.87 -1.74 12.66
N PRO A 97 -3.75 -2.45 13.41
CA PRO A 97 -3.78 -2.32 14.87
C PRO A 97 -2.46 -2.70 15.52
N HIS A 98 -1.75 -3.70 14.99
CA HIS A 98 -0.44 -4.09 15.51
C HIS A 98 0.61 -2.97 15.37
N HIS A 99 0.66 -2.29 14.22
CA HIS A 99 1.52 -1.14 14.02
C HIS A 99 1.20 0.00 14.99
N GLU A 100 -0.08 0.24 15.27
CA GLU A 100 -0.49 1.27 16.23
C GLU A 100 -0.09 0.93 17.67
N LEU A 101 -0.08 -0.35 18.07
CA LEU A 101 0.46 -0.78 19.38
C LEU A 101 1.96 -0.51 19.50
N LEU A 102 2.67 -0.51 18.37
CA LEU A 102 4.09 -0.16 18.26
C LEU A 102 4.32 1.36 18.14
N ASN A 103 3.28 2.19 18.26
CA ASN A 103 3.31 3.64 18.05
C ASN A 103 3.72 4.06 16.63
N ILE A 104 3.51 3.19 15.65
CA ILE A 104 3.67 3.52 14.23
C ILE A 104 2.32 4.05 13.71
N PRO A 105 2.23 5.28 13.18
CA PRO A 105 0.98 5.82 12.66
C PRO A 105 0.46 5.00 11.47
N ALA A 106 -0.85 4.75 11.39
CA ALA A 106 -1.46 4.09 10.23
C ALA A 106 -1.13 4.80 8.91
N ALA A 107 -1.01 6.13 8.93
CA ALA A 107 -0.59 6.94 7.79
C ALA A 107 0.80 6.56 7.23
N PHE A 108 1.70 6.02 8.04
CA PHE A 108 3.01 5.54 7.56
C PHE A 108 2.85 4.23 6.80
N PHE A 109 1.97 3.33 7.26
CA PHE A 109 1.67 2.08 6.57
C PHE A 109 0.92 2.33 5.25
N ALA A 110 -0.12 3.17 5.26
CA ALA A 110 -0.78 3.65 4.04
C ALA A 110 0.21 4.38 3.11
N GLY A 111 1.13 5.17 3.69
CA GLY A 111 2.18 5.88 2.98
C GLY A 111 3.14 4.96 2.22
N LEU A 112 3.50 3.81 2.79
CA LEU A 112 4.33 2.81 2.12
C LEU A 112 3.59 2.17 0.94
N GLN A 113 2.33 1.77 1.14
CA GLN A 113 1.48 1.23 0.06
C GLN A 113 1.33 2.25 -1.07
N ALA A 114 1.10 3.52 -0.74
CA ALA A 114 0.98 4.61 -1.72
C ALA A 114 2.29 4.86 -2.48
N ALA A 115 3.44 4.83 -1.79
CA ALA A 115 4.74 5.00 -2.42
C ALA A 115 5.04 3.87 -3.41
N LEU A 116 4.73 2.62 -3.05
CA LEU A 116 4.88 1.47 -3.95
C LEU A 116 4.06 1.64 -5.23
N VAL A 117 2.77 1.97 -5.11
CA VAL A 117 1.90 2.17 -6.28
C VAL A 117 2.36 3.35 -7.14
N ASP A 118 2.84 4.43 -6.53
CA ASP A 118 3.35 5.59 -7.27
C ASP A 118 4.66 5.29 -8.02
N VAL A 119 5.54 4.44 -7.47
CA VAL A 119 6.75 3.98 -8.19
C VAL A 119 6.36 3.16 -9.43
N ILE A 120 5.40 2.23 -9.28
CA ILE A 120 4.85 1.45 -10.41
C ILE A 120 4.23 2.38 -11.44
N ALA A 121 3.42 3.35 -11.01
CA ALA A 121 2.80 4.33 -11.90
C ALA A 121 3.81 5.20 -12.64
N GLY A 122 4.99 5.44 -12.06
CA GLY A 122 6.11 6.13 -12.70
C GLY A 122 6.69 5.37 -13.90
N THR A 123 6.43 4.07 -14.02
CA THR A 123 6.86 3.25 -15.17
C THR A 123 5.87 3.27 -16.33
N VAL A 124 4.63 3.72 -16.09
CA VAL A 124 3.57 3.83 -17.09
C VAL A 124 3.75 5.10 -17.91
N ALA A 125 3.65 5.00 -19.23
CA ALA A 125 3.78 6.13 -20.14
C ALA A 125 2.78 7.26 -19.78
N GLU A 126 3.21 8.52 -19.87
CA GLU A 126 2.34 9.67 -19.55
C GLU A 126 1.09 9.74 -20.43
N THR A 127 1.17 9.22 -21.65
CA THR A 127 0.06 9.15 -22.62
C THR A 127 -0.95 8.04 -22.30
N ASP A 128 -0.61 7.08 -21.44
CA ASP A 128 -1.53 6.01 -21.03
C ASP A 128 -2.36 6.44 -19.82
N SER A 129 -3.35 7.30 -20.09
CA SER A 129 -4.25 7.82 -19.05
C SER A 129 -5.05 6.72 -18.35
N ASN A 130 -5.33 5.60 -19.04
CA ASN A 130 -6.16 4.53 -18.51
C ASN A 130 -5.41 3.73 -17.45
N ALA A 131 -4.18 3.29 -17.73
CA ALA A 131 -3.35 2.58 -16.75
C ALA A 131 -3.03 3.47 -15.55
N ARG A 132 -2.76 4.77 -15.77
CA ARG A 132 -2.51 5.73 -14.67
C ARG A 132 -3.75 5.94 -13.80
N ALA A 133 -4.94 6.09 -14.40
CA ALA A 133 -6.18 6.23 -13.65
C ALA A 133 -6.52 4.95 -12.87
N PHE A 134 -6.28 3.78 -13.46
CA PHE A 134 -6.42 2.49 -12.81
C PHE A 134 -5.53 2.35 -11.57
N LEU A 135 -4.23 2.66 -11.69
CA LEU A 135 -3.31 2.65 -10.56
C LEU A 135 -3.66 3.68 -9.48
N ALA A 136 -4.15 4.86 -9.87
CA ALA A 136 -4.63 5.86 -8.92
C ALA A 136 -5.85 5.36 -8.13
N GLN A 137 -6.78 4.67 -8.80
CA GLN A 137 -7.92 4.03 -8.15
C GLN A 137 -7.47 2.94 -7.18
N LEU A 138 -6.57 2.06 -7.61
CA LEU A 138 -6.00 0.99 -6.77
C LEU A 138 -5.33 1.54 -5.52
N LYS A 139 -4.50 2.58 -5.69
CA LYS A 139 -3.86 3.28 -4.58
C LYS A 139 -4.91 3.74 -3.57
N ASN A 140 -5.91 4.49 -4.04
CA ASN A 140 -6.94 5.04 -3.16
C ASN A 140 -7.73 3.95 -2.43
N GLN A 141 -8.02 2.82 -3.10
CA GLN A 141 -8.72 1.69 -2.48
C GLN A 141 -7.87 1.03 -1.40
N LEU A 142 -6.61 0.70 -1.68
CA LEU A 142 -5.74 0.04 -0.70
C LEU A 142 -5.42 0.95 0.48
N THR A 143 -5.14 2.24 0.25
CA THR A 143 -4.84 3.18 1.33
C THR A 143 -6.06 3.46 2.19
N ALA A 144 -7.24 3.62 1.59
CA ALA A 144 -8.47 3.83 2.35
C ALA A 144 -8.84 2.58 3.18
N LEU A 145 -8.55 1.37 2.68
CA LEU A 145 -8.75 0.13 3.44
C LEU A 145 -7.82 0.09 4.66
N ILE A 146 -6.54 0.41 4.48
CA ILE A 146 -5.58 0.54 5.57
C ILE A 146 -6.06 1.55 6.61
N GLU A 147 -6.47 2.73 6.17
CA GLU A 147 -6.96 3.81 7.05
C GLU A 147 -8.23 3.42 7.81
N SER A 148 -9.10 2.58 7.22
CA SER A 148 -10.33 2.10 7.86
C SER A 148 -10.08 1.20 9.08
N TYR A 149 -8.89 0.60 9.19
CA TYR A 149 -8.48 -0.21 10.35
C TYR A 149 -7.71 0.57 11.41
N SER A 150 -7.46 1.87 11.19
CA SER A 150 -6.84 2.71 12.21
C SER A 150 -7.79 2.89 13.38
N THR A 151 -7.32 2.58 14.59
CA THR A 151 -8.10 2.75 15.83
C THR A 151 -7.85 4.12 16.48
N ARG A 152 -6.79 4.81 16.05
CA ARG A 152 -6.48 6.18 16.49
C ARG A 152 -7.25 7.15 15.61
N ALA A 153 -8.22 7.87 16.18
CA ALA A 153 -8.92 8.95 15.49
C ALA A 153 -7.89 9.86 14.80
N SER A 154 -8.13 10.20 13.52
CA SER A 154 -7.29 11.08 12.73
C SER A 154 -7.15 12.44 13.42
N GLY A 155 -6.15 12.58 14.29
CA GLY A 155 -5.78 13.83 14.91
C GLY A 155 -5.07 14.69 13.86
N PRO A 156 -5.29 16.02 13.84
CA PRO A 156 -4.64 16.88 12.88
C PRO A 156 -3.11 16.82 13.06
N LEU A 157 -2.41 16.69 11.93
CA LEU A 157 -0.95 16.85 11.80
C LEU A 157 -0.51 18.27 12.20
#